data_AF-A0A358NER2-F1
#
_entry.id   AF-A0A358NER2-F1
#
_cell.length_a   1.000
_cell.length_b   1.000
_cell.length_c   1.000
_cell.angle_alpha   90.00
_cell.angle_beta   90.00
_cell.angle_gamma   90.00
#
_symmetry.space_group_name_H-M   'P 1'
#
loop_
_entity.id
_entity.type
_entity.pdbx_description
1 polymer ?
#
loop_
_entity_poly.entity_id
_entity_poly.type
_entity_poly.pdbx_seq_one_letter_code
_entity_poly.pdbx_strand_id
1 'polypeptide(L)' 'MKFKKLPLPPRGIKIKKGLVEKNMTQRDLAKKLSMNEQYLADIIHGRRSGNMYIDRIYDELGLNSDEEEPYSMKGVV' A
#
# COMPACT_ATOMS: atom_id res chain seq x y z
N MET A 1 21.30 -6.34 -11.49
CA MET A 1 20.03 -6.03 -12.19
C MET A 1 19.55 -4.65 -11.76
N LYS A 2 19.44 -3.68 -12.68
CA LYS A 2 18.82 -2.38 -12.40
C LYS A 2 17.31 -2.58 -12.44
N PHE A 3 16.64 -2.68 -11.29
CA PHE A 3 15.18 -2.66 -11.26
C PHE A 3 14.72 -1.32 -11.86
N LYS A 4 14.10 -1.34 -13.06
CA LYS A 4 13.42 -0.16 -13.59
C LYS A 4 12.46 0.31 -12.49
N LYS A 5 12.45 1.62 -12.18
CA LYS A 5 11.50 2.19 -11.22
C LYS A 5 10.10 1.98 -11.78
N LEU A 6 9.46 0.88 -11.40
CA LEU A 6 8.09 0.58 -11.78
C LEU A 6 7.20 1.64 -11.14
N PRO A 7 6.21 2.17 -11.89
CA PRO A 7 5.22 3.06 -11.32
C PRO A 7 4.52 2.35 -10.15
N LEU A 8 4.17 3.11 -9.11
CA LEU A 8 3.44 2.56 -7.99
C LEU A 8 2.12 1.96 -8.49
N PRO A 9 1.71 0.78 -7.99
CA PRO A 9 0.36 0.30 -8.25
C PRO A 9 -0.65 1.35 -7.73
N PRO A 10 -1.79 1.56 -8.42
CA PRO A 10 -2.84 2.48 -7.96
C PRO A 10 -3.21 2.33 -6.48
N ARG A 11 -3.16 1.11 -5.93
CA ARG A 11 -3.32 0.87 -4.50
C ARG A 11 -2.23 1.55 -3.65
N GLY A 12 -0.97 1.43 -4.06
CA GLY A 12 0.14 2.14 -3.43
C GLY A 12 0.01 3.66 -3.52
N ILE A 13 -0.57 4.17 -4.60
CA ILE A 13 -0.88 5.59 -4.77
C ILE A 13 -1.97 6.02 -3.77
N LYS A 14 -3.04 5.24 -3.63
CA LYS A 14 -4.13 5.50 -2.65
C LYS A 14 -3.62 5.55 -1.22
N ILE A 15 -2.81 4.55 -0.82
CA ILE A 15 -2.20 4.52 0.52
C ILE A 15 -1.34 5.78 0.73
N LYS A 16 -0.51 6.17 -0.23
CA LYS A 16 0.30 7.40 -0.12
C LYS A 16 -0.56 8.66 -0.02
N LYS A 17 -1.66 8.74 -0.78
CA LYS A 17 -2.60 9.86 -0.71
C LYS A 17 -3.22 9.96 0.69
N GLY A 18 -3.71 8.84 1.25
CA GLY A 18 -4.26 8.79 2.60
C GLY A 18 -3.25 9.15 3.69
N LEU A 19 -1.98 8.73 3.55
CA LEU A 19 -0.90 9.12 4.46
C LEU A 19 -0.73 10.65 4.50
N VAL A 20 -0.74 11.30 3.33
CA VAL A 20 -0.62 12.77 3.21
C VAL A 20 -1.85 13.47 3.79
N GLU A 21 -3.06 13.00 3.46
CA GLU A 21 -4.32 13.57 3.97
C GLU A 21 -4.40 13.52 5.50
N LYS A 22 -3.84 12.47 6.12
CA LYS A 22 -3.79 12.31 7.58
C LYS A 22 -2.50 12.84 8.23
N ASN A 23 -1.62 13.50 7.48
CA ASN A 23 -0.33 14.01 7.96
C ASN A 23 0.48 12.95 8.75
N MET A 24 0.48 11.71 8.27
CA MET A 24 1.19 10.60 8.92
C MET A 24 2.28 10.03 8.02
N THR A 25 3.38 9.58 8.62
CA THR A 25 4.42 8.86 7.87
C THR A 25 4.09 7.39 7.74
N GLN A 26 4.76 6.69 6.80
CA GLN A 26 4.67 5.22 6.71
C GLN A 26 5.05 4.55 8.04
N ARG A 27 6.03 5.11 8.75
CA ARG A 27 6.46 4.61 10.06
C ARG A 27 5.37 4.76 11.11
N ASP A 28 4.64 5.87 11.10
CA ASP A 28 3.57 6.12 12.06
C ASP A 28 2.40 5.16 11.82
N LEU A 29 2.01 4.96 10.56
CA LEU A 29 1.01 3.97 10.18
C LEU A 29 1.46 2.56 10.57
N ALA A 30 2.72 2.21 10.31
CA ALA A 30 3.26 0.90 10.66
C ALA A 30 3.25 0.66 12.17
N LYS A 31 3.65 1.65 12.97
CA LYS A 31 3.57 1.60 14.44
C LYS A 31 2.14 1.46 14.92
N LYS A 32 1.21 2.24 14.36
CA LYS A 32 -0.21 2.23 14.76
C LYS A 32 -0.87 0.88 14.50
N LEU A 33 -0.50 0.22 13.40
CA LEU A 33 -1.00 -1.11 13.04
C LEU A 33 -0.15 -2.25 13.58
N SER A 34 0.85 -1.98 14.44
CA SER A 34 1.82 -2.96 14.94
C SER A 34 2.40 -3.85 13.84
N MET A 35 2.76 -3.26 12.70
CA MET A 35 3.32 -3.95 11.55
C MET A 35 4.75 -3.51 11.26
N ASN A 36 5.46 -4.34 10.50
CA ASN A 36 6.80 -4.02 10.02
C ASN A 36 6.73 -2.91 8.94
N GLU A 37 7.49 -1.83 9.12
CA GLU A 37 7.61 -0.70 8.17
C GLU A 37 8.02 -1.19 6.77
N GLN A 38 8.94 -2.15 6.67
CA GLN A 38 9.37 -2.73 5.40
C GLN A 38 8.24 -3.49 4.71
N TYR A 39 7.38 -4.16 5.47
CA TYR A 39 6.22 -4.87 4.93
C TYR A 39 5.19 -3.89 4.35
N LEU A 40 4.94 -2.78 5.03
CA LEU A 40 4.09 -1.70 4.51
C LEU A 40 4.66 -1.11 3.21
N ALA A 41 5.97 -0.86 3.17
CA ALA A 41 6.63 -0.39 1.94
C ALA A 41 6.46 -1.41 0.79
N ASP A 42 6.59 -2.70 1.08
CA ASP A 42 6.40 -3.75 0.07
C ASP A 42 4.97 -3.84 -0.45
N ILE A 43 3.96 -3.59 0.39
CA ILE A 43 2.55 -3.47 -0.02
C ILE A 43 2.36 -2.26 -0.94
N ILE A 44 2.89 -1.09 -0.55
CA ILE A 44 2.79 0.15 -1.34
C ILE A 44 3.46 -0.01 -2.70
N HIS A 45 4.57 -0.73 -2.77
CA HIS A 45 5.28 -1.01 -4.01
C HIS A 45 4.73 -2.20 -4.81
N GLY A 46 3.68 -2.89 -4.33
CA GLY A 46 3.10 -4.04 -5.01
C GLY A 46 3.95 -5.31 -4.98
N ARG A 47 4.99 -5.36 -4.14
CA ARG A 47 5.82 -6.56 -3.93
C ARG A 47 5.11 -7.61 -3.06
N ARG A 48 4.12 -7.19 -2.29
CA ARG A 48 3.26 -8.05 -1.46
C ARG A 48 1.78 -7.70 -1.67
N SER A 49 0.93 -8.73 -1.66
CA SER A 49 -0.52 -8.56 -1.76
C SER A 49 -1.09 -7.90 -0.50
N GLY A 50 -0.52 -8.11 0.69
CA GLY A 50 -0.96 -7.43 1.91
C GLY A 50 -2.34 -7.87 2.42
N ASN A 51 -2.86 -9.02 1.97
CA ASN A 51 -4.23 -9.48 2.24
C ASN A 51 -4.64 -9.50 3.72
N MET A 52 -3.71 -9.63 4.66
CA MET A 52 -4.02 -9.62 6.10
C MET A 52 -4.16 -8.22 6.70
N TYR A 53 -3.52 -7.23 6.09
CA TYR A 53 -3.36 -5.89 6.67
C TYR A 53 -4.01 -4.80 5.84
N ILE A 54 -4.44 -5.10 4.60
CA ILE A 54 -4.96 -4.09 3.69
C ILE A 54 -6.24 -3.45 4.22
N ASP A 55 -7.16 -4.26 4.75
CA ASP A 55 -8.41 -3.77 5.33
C ASP A 55 -8.12 -2.81 6.48
N ARG A 56 -7.20 -3.19 7.39
CA ARG A 56 -6.79 -2.34 8.52
C ARG A 56 -6.11 -1.05 8.06
N ILE A 57 -5.32 -1.10 6.99
CA ILE A 57 -4.67 0.08 6.41
C ILE A 57 -5.75 1.01 5.83
N TYR A 58 -6.73 0.47 5.11
CA TYR A 58 -7.80 1.26 4.54
C TYR A 58 -8.71 1.85 5.61
N ASP A 59 -9.09 1.09 6.64
CA ASP A 59 -9.84 1.58 7.80
C ASP A 59 -9.08 2.71 8.51
N GLU A 60 -7.80 2.50 8.79
CA GLU A 60 -6.97 3.50 9.45
C GLU A 60 -6.72 4.73 8.57
N LEU A 61 -6.76 4.60 7.26
CA LEU A 61 -6.65 5.73 6.31
C LEU A 61 -8.01 6.30 5.92
N GLY A 62 -9.13 5.70 6.31
CA GLY A 62 -10.48 6.11 5.89
C GLY A 62 -10.72 5.96 4.39
N LEU A 63 -10.10 4.97 3.75
CA LEU A 63 -10.24 4.68 2.32
C LEU A 63 -11.35 3.63 2.12
N ASN A 64 -12.21 3.83 1.12
CA ASN A 64 -13.23 2.82 0.76
C ASN A 64 -12.62 1.76 -0.18
N SER A 65 -12.80 0.49 0.19
CA SER A 65 -12.30 -0.68 -0.55
C SER A 65 -12.98 -0.91 -1.90
N ASP A 66 -14.07 -0.19 -2.20
CA ASP A 66 -14.96 -0.44 -3.34
C ASP A 66 -14.41 0.02 -4.70
N GLU A 67 -13.29 0.74 -4.71
CA GLU A 67 -12.61 1.17 -5.93
C GLU A 67 -11.38 0.30 -6.23
N GLU A 68 -11.52 -1.01 -6.12
CA GLU A 68 -10.55 -1.98 -6.63
C GLU A 68 -10.91 -2.27 -8.09
N GLU A 69 -10.36 -1.49 -9.04
CA GLU A 69 -10.30 -1.97 -10.42
C GLU A 69 -9.53 -3.31 -10.41
N PRO A 70 -10.11 -4.40 -10.95
CA PRO A 70 -9.54 -5.73 -10.83
C PRO A 70 -8.17 -5.77 -11.52
N TYR A 71 -7.11 -5.89 -10.71
CA TYR A 71 -5.76 -6.04 -11.22
C TYR A 71 -5.61 -7.37 -11.96
N SER A 72 -5.46 -7.29 -13.27
CA SER A 72 -4.80 -8.33 -14.05
C SER A 72 -3.37 -8.51 -13.53
N MET A 73 -3.06 -9.65 -12.92
CA MET A 73 -1.67 -10.12 -12.80
C MET A 73 -1.12 -10.40 -14.21
N LYS A 74 -0.78 -9.37 -14.98
CA LYS A 74 0.06 -9.46 -16.17
C LYS A 74 1.30 -8.64 -15.92
N GLY A 75 2.40 -9.30 -15.57
CA GLY A 75 3.70 -8.62 -15.52
C GLY A 75 4.76 -9.15 -14.57
N VAL A 76 4.57 -10.32 -13.94
CA VAL A 76 5.70 -11.04 -13.36
C VAL A 76 6.10 -12.12 -14.37
N VAL A 77 7.01 -11.76 -15.26
CA VAL A 77 7.86 -12.70 -16.01
C VAL A 77 8.80 -13.41 -15.06
#